data_AF-A0A2H0BCW7-F1
#
_entry.id   AF-A0A2H0BCW7-F1
#
_cell.length_a   1.000
_cell.length_b   1.000
_cell.length_c   1.000
_cell.angle_alpha   90.00
_cell.angle_beta   90.00
_cell.angle_gamma   90.00
#
_symmetry.space_group_name_H-M   'P 1'
#
loop_
_entity.id
_entity.type
_entity.pdbx_description
1 polymer ?
#
loop_
_entity_poly.entity_id
_entity_poly.type
_entity_poly.pdbx_seq_one_letter_code
_entity_poly.pdbx_strand_id
1 'polypeptide(L)'
;ALSLVIFDKLQLAGSHQKKTPTGALSTKESELEKLRDKHPIISMILEYRELAKLLSTYIDAIPSLLDKNSRLHSTFLQAGTTTGRMASNNPNLQNIPNKTLLGRAIRNAFVGEESFTLVSLDYSQIELRIAAILSQDKKLMEIFKNGEDAHAGVAMRVFKVPQELVDKGMRIKAKTINFGILYGMGVNALKANLGVDRKEAQEFYNKYFETFAGLAEYLERIKAEAGRKGYTQTLFGRRRYFAGLKSPLPYVRASAERMAINAPIQGTQADLIKIAMKKIDEHIKSQKNEDDIRLLLQVHDELVYEVKDSLVDEVVKEFKQLMETVLPENKTLGVPIVVQVEKGKNWGEMERI
;
A
#
# COMPACT_ATOMS: atom_id res chain seq x y z
N ALA A 1 -31.33 -7.19 7.39
CA ALA A 1 -31.62 -8.50 6.79
C ALA A 1 -30.54 -9.54 7.09
N LEU A 2 -29.33 -9.46 6.51
CA LEU A 2 -28.30 -10.52 6.66
C LEU A 2 -27.80 -10.75 8.09
N SER A 3 -27.57 -9.69 8.87
CA SER A 3 -27.12 -9.80 10.28
C SER A 3 -28.08 -10.66 11.12
N LEU A 4 -29.39 -10.48 10.94
CA LEU A 4 -30.41 -11.23 11.69
C LEU A 4 -30.36 -12.73 11.34
N VAL A 5 -30.15 -13.05 10.06
CA VAL A 5 -30.05 -14.44 9.61
C VAL A 5 -28.82 -15.12 10.22
N ILE A 6 -27.64 -14.48 10.11
CA ILE A 6 -26.38 -15.08 10.58
C ILE A 6 -26.35 -15.22 12.10
N PHE A 7 -26.76 -14.16 12.82
CA PHE A 7 -26.52 -14.08 14.27
C PHE A 7 -27.72 -14.46 15.11
N ASP A 8 -28.95 -14.21 14.66
CA ASP A 8 -30.14 -14.51 15.47
C ASP A 8 -30.73 -15.87 15.08
N LYS A 9 -30.88 -16.15 13.77
CA LYS A 9 -31.42 -17.44 13.30
C LYS A 9 -30.41 -18.58 13.34
N LEU A 10 -29.23 -18.37 12.76
CA LEU A 10 -28.19 -19.41 12.70
C LEU A 10 -27.26 -19.41 13.93
N GLN A 11 -27.36 -18.40 14.79
CA GLN A 11 -26.60 -18.28 16.04
C GLN A 11 -25.07 -18.40 15.86
N LEU A 12 -24.54 -17.91 14.73
CA LEU A 12 -23.13 -18.09 14.37
C LEU A 12 -22.19 -17.04 14.97
N ALA A 13 -22.64 -16.22 15.92
CA ALA A 13 -21.85 -15.12 16.46
C ALA A 13 -20.48 -15.59 16.99
N GLY A 14 -19.41 -14.88 16.61
CA GLY A 14 -18.10 -15.05 17.22
C GLY A 14 -18.09 -14.48 18.64
N SER A 15 -17.25 -15.05 19.52
CA SER A 15 -17.08 -14.59 20.91
C SER A 15 -16.66 -13.11 21.03
N HIS A 16 -16.12 -12.53 19.95
CA HIS A 16 -15.68 -11.14 19.87
C HIS A 16 -16.13 -10.47 18.56
N GLN A 17 -17.31 -10.81 18.07
CA GLN A 17 -17.86 -10.23 16.84
C GLN A 17 -17.99 -8.71 16.99
N LYS A 18 -17.35 -7.94 16.09
CA LYS A 18 -17.43 -6.47 16.16
C LYS A 18 -18.83 -5.97 15.87
N LYS A 19 -19.18 -4.80 16.42
CA LYS A 19 -20.42 -4.08 16.13
C LYS A 19 -20.19 -2.94 15.13
N THR A 20 -21.21 -2.62 14.33
CA THR A 20 -21.26 -1.41 13.50
C THR A 20 -21.46 -0.18 14.38
N PRO A 21 -21.27 1.05 13.85
CA PRO A 21 -21.61 2.28 14.58
C PRO A 21 -23.06 2.32 15.06
N THR A 22 -23.96 1.64 14.35
CA THR A 22 -25.38 1.48 14.69
C THR A 22 -25.66 0.38 15.72
N GLY A 23 -24.63 -0.27 16.27
CA GLY A 23 -24.75 -1.29 17.32
C GLY A 23 -25.04 -2.72 16.84
N ALA A 24 -25.38 -2.91 15.57
CA ALA A 24 -25.63 -4.24 14.99
C ALA A 24 -24.32 -5.05 14.87
N LEU A 25 -24.41 -6.37 14.96
CA LEU A 25 -23.25 -7.24 14.72
C LEU A 25 -22.77 -7.09 13.27
N SER A 26 -21.46 -6.92 13.12
CA SER A 26 -20.86 -6.62 11.83
C SER A 26 -20.84 -7.86 10.96
N THR A 27 -21.34 -7.70 9.74
CA THR A 27 -21.19 -8.68 8.66
C THR A 27 -20.09 -8.25 7.69
N LYS A 28 -19.12 -7.43 8.08
CA LYS A 28 -17.98 -7.07 7.19
C LYS A 28 -17.19 -8.32 6.82
N GLU A 29 -16.54 -8.30 5.65
CA GLU A 29 -15.73 -9.41 5.13
C GLU A 29 -14.77 -9.97 6.20
N SER A 30 -13.95 -9.12 6.83
CA SER A 30 -13.01 -9.52 7.88
C SER A 30 -13.67 -10.16 9.12
N GLU A 31 -14.94 -9.89 9.37
CA GLU A 31 -15.69 -10.43 10.50
C GLU A 31 -16.47 -11.70 10.11
N LEU A 32 -16.88 -11.84 8.86
CA LEU A 32 -17.43 -13.09 8.31
C LEU A 32 -16.34 -14.14 8.13
N GLU A 33 -15.13 -13.74 7.76
CA GLU A 33 -13.99 -14.64 7.57
C GLU A 33 -13.69 -15.50 8.81
N LYS A 34 -13.83 -14.91 10.00
CA LYS A 34 -13.67 -15.60 11.29
C LYS A 34 -14.71 -16.71 11.52
N LEU A 35 -15.79 -16.70 10.75
CA LEU A 35 -16.91 -17.61 10.87
C LEU A 35 -16.95 -18.62 9.72
N ARG A 36 -15.95 -18.60 8.81
CA ARG A 36 -15.92 -19.42 7.61
C ARG A 36 -16.06 -20.92 7.93
N ASP A 37 -15.39 -21.38 8.98
CA ASP A 37 -15.43 -22.78 9.41
C ASP A 37 -16.67 -23.15 10.23
N LYS A 38 -17.50 -22.17 10.60
CA LYS A 38 -18.70 -22.41 11.41
C LYS A 38 -19.91 -22.83 10.60
N HIS A 39 -20.02 -22.39 9.34
CA HIS A 39 -21.17 -22.74 8.49
C HIS A 39 -20.87 -22.50 7.00
N PRO A 40 -21.22 -23.43 6.08
CA PRO A 40 -20.97 -23.30 4.64
C PRO A 40 -21.54 -22.02 3.99
N ILE A 41 -22.68 -21.54 4.49
CA ILE A 41 -23.32 -20.29 4.02
C ILE A 41 -22.39 -19.07 4.11
N ILE A 42 -21.42 -19.07 5.03
CA ILE A 42 -20.50 -17.94 5.18
C ILE A 42 -19.61 -17.82 3.94
N SER A 43 -19.06 -18.93 3.46
CA SER A 43 -18.29 -18.98 2.21
C SER A 43 -19.13 -18.52 1.02
N MET A 44 -20.38 -19.01 0.91
CA MET A 44 -21.30 -18.61 -0.17
C MET A 44 -21.64 -17.11 -0.14
N ILE A 45 -21.79 -16.52 1.05
CA ILE A 45 -22.04 -15.07 1.20
C ILE A 45 -20.81 -14.26 0.78
N LEU A 46 -19.61 -14.71 1.14
CA LEU A 46 -18.37 -14.05 0.75
C LEU A 46 -18.19 -14.07 -0.77
N GLU A 47 -18.40 -15.23 -1.39
CA GLU A 47 -18.37 -15.40 -2.85
C GLU A 47 -19.42 -14.54 -3.55
N TYR A 48 -20.67 -14.58 -3.09
CA TYR A 48 -21.74 -13.73 -3.63
C TYR A 48 -21.36 -12.24 -3.57
N ARG A 49 -20.77 -11.79 -2.46
CA ARG A 49 -20.37 -10.39 -2.30
C ARG A 49 -19.20 -9.99 -3.19
N GLU A 50 -18.24 -10.88 -3.38
CA GLU A 50 -17.17 -10.66 -4.36
C GLU A 50 -17.79 -10.48 -5.75
N LEU A 51 -18.57 -11.46 -6.22
CA LEU A 51 -19.21 -11.43 -7.53
C LEU A 51 -20.12 -10.22 -7.72
N ALA A 52 -21.00 -9.94 -6.75
CA ALA A 52 -21.91 -8.80 -6.80
C ALA A 52 -21.15 -7.46 -6.85
N LYS A 53 -20.04 -7.35 -6.11
CA LYS A 53 -19.19 -6.16 -6.18
C LYS A 53 -18.50 -6.06 -7.53
N LEU A 54 -17.94 -7.15 -8.05
CA LEU A 54 -17.28 -7.18 -9.35
C LEU A 54 -18.24 -6.78 -10.48
N LEU A 55 -19.45 -7.32 -10.45
CA LEU A 55 -20.52 -7.03 -11.38
C LEU A 55 -20.97 -5.57 -11.30
N SER A 56 -21.48 -5.14 -10.14
CA SER A 56 -22.11 -3.83 -9.98
C SER A 56 -21.13 -2.65 -10.03
N THR A 57 -19.89 -2.83 -9.53
CA THR A 57 -18.93 -1.72 -9.41
C THR A 57 -18.09 -1.56 -10.67
N TYR A 58 -17.86 -2.64 -11.42
CA TYR A 58 -16.93 -2.61 -12.55
C TYR A 58 -17.60 -3.06 -13.85
N ILE A 59 -18.12 -4.29 -13.93
CA ILE A 59 -18.61 -4.88 -15.19
C ILE A 59 -19.81 -4.10 -15.75
N ASP A 60 -20.81 -3.80 -14.95
CA ASP A 60 -22.01 -3.08 -15.41
C ASP A 60 -21.79 -1.57 -15.45
N ALA A 61 -21.00 -1.04 -14.51
CA ALA A 61 -20.83 0.41 -14.34
C ALA A 61 -19.86 1.03 -15.35
N ILE A 62 -18.68 0.41 -15.58
CA ILE A 62 -17.62 1.01 -16.40
C ILE A 62 -18.06 1.27 -17.85
N PRO A 63 -18.75 0.33 -18.56
CA PRO A 63 -19.14 0.55 -19.95
C PRO A 63 -19.99 1.82 -20.14
N SER A 64 -20.83 2.16 -19.16
CA SER A 64 -21.67 3.37 -19.20
C SER A 64 -20.90 4.68 -19.02
N LEU A 65 -19.65 4.61 -18.56
CA LEU A 65 -18.77 5.75 -18.28
C LEU A 65 -17.75 6.01 -19.39
N LEU A 66 -17.72 5.17 -20.43
CA LEU A 66 -16.80 5.32 -21.55
C LEU A 66 -17.19 6.49 -22.43
N ASP A 67 -16.19 7.18 -22.98
CA ASP A 67 -16.40 8.17 -24.03
C ASP A 67 -16.66 7.51 -25.40
N LYS A 68 -16.86 8.34 -26.43
CA LYS A 68 -17.08 7.90 -27.82
C LYS A 68 -15.93 7.09 -28.44
N ASN A 69 -14.73 7.17 -27.86
CA ASN A 69 -13.52 6.47 -28.30
C ASN A 69 -13.23 5.26 -27.38
N SER A 70 -14.20 4.83 -26.57
CA SER A 70 -14.06 3.75 -25.59
C SER A 70 -12.97 4.00 -24.53
N ARG A 71 -12.66 5.27 -24.23
CA ARG A 71 -11.73 5.64 -23.16
C ARG A 71 -12.49 5.96 -21.87
N LEU A 72 -11.90 5.54 -20.75
CA LEU A 72 -12.41 5.80 -19.42
C LEU A 72 -11.65 6.96 -18.78
N HIS A 73 -12.38 7.99 -18.36
CA HIS A 73 -11.80 9.21 -17.77
C HIS A 73 -12.04 9.23 -16.27
N SER A 74 -10.97 9.34 -15.49
CA SER A 74 -11.03 9.47 -14.03
C SER A 74 -10.56 10.85 -13.61
N THR A 75 -11.06 11.34 -12.47
CA THR A 75 -10.60 12.59 -11.88
C THR A 75 -9.60 12.32 -10.74
N PHE A 76 -8.38 12.82 -10.89
CA PHE A 76 -7.35 12.74 -9.86
C PHE A 76 -7.37 13.98 -8.94
N LEU A 77 -7.78 13.76 -7.70
CA LEU A 77 -7.87 14.78 -6.66
C LEU A 77 -6.50 14.96 -5.97
N GLN A 78 -5.81 16.04 -6.32
CA GLN A 78 -4.49 16.36 -5.74
C GLN A 78 -4.53 16.64 -4.23
N ALA A 79 -5.64 17.23 -3.75
CA ALA A 79 -5.93 17.51 -2.34
C ALA A 79 -6.97 16.54 -1.75
N GLY A 80 -7.04 15.30 -2.25
CA GLY A 80 -8.05 14.32 -1.83
C GLY A 80 -7.74 13.58 -0.52
N THR A 81 -6.48 13.57 -0.06
CA THR A 81 -6.07 12.81 1.13
C THR A 81 -5.25 13.64 2.12
N THR A 82 -5.32 13.28 3.40
CA THR A 82 -4.59 13.98 4.48
C THR A 82 -3.09 13.69 4.50
N THR A 83 -2.62 12.68 3.78
CA THR A 83 -1.20 12.31 3.70
C THR A 83 -0.52 12.83 2.43
N GLY A 84 -1.26 13.51 1.55
CA GLY A 84 -0.73 14.09 0.32
C GLY A 84 -0.74 13.13 -0.87
N ARG A 85 -1.20 11.88 -0.72
CA ARG A 85 -1.52 10.99 -1.85
C ARG A 85 -2.65 11.59 -2.70
N MET A 86 -2.63 11.33 -4.00
CA MET A 86 -3.79 11.61 -4.84
C MET A 86 -4.88 10.58 -4.57
N ALA A 87 -6.13 10.97 -4.75
CA ALA A 87 -7.27 10.06 -4.79
C ALA A 87 -7.90 10.11 -6.18
N SER A 88 -8.43 8.99 -6.68
CA SER A 88 -9.21 8.98 -7.92
C SER A 88 -10.71 8.82 -7.64
N ASN A 89 -11.54 9.56 -8.36
CA ASN A 89 -13.00 9.38 -8.36
C ASN A 89 -13.59 9.53 -9.77
N ASN A 90 -14.84 9.07 -9.92
CA ASN A 90 -15.64 9.18 -11.14
C ASN A 90 -14.96 8.67 -12.42
N PRO A 91 -14.61 7.37 -12.52
CA PRO A 91 -14.62 6.33 -11.49
C PRO A 91 -13.30 6.25 -10.72
N ASN A 92 -13.27 5.49 -9.63
CA ASN A 92 -12.04 5.30 -8.84
C ASN A 92 -11.16 4.19 -9.45
N LEU A 93 -10.13 4.59 -10.21
CA LEU A 93 -9.21 3.67 -10.90
C LEU A 93 -8.04 3.18 -10.04
N GLN A 94 -7.82 3.76 -8.86
CA GLN A 94 -6.83 3.25 -7.91
C GLN A 94 -7.27 1.96 -7.22
N ASN A 95 -8.56 1.61 -7.29
CA ASN A 95 -9.15 0.45 -6.64
C ASN A 95 -9.58 -0.65 -7.64
N ILE A 96 -8.99 -0.69 -8.84
CA ILE A 96 -9.23 -1.79 -9.78
C ILE A 96 -8.69 -3.11 -9.18
N PRO A 97 -9.50 -4.17 -9.10
CA PRO A 97 -9.09 -5.43 -8.48
C PRO A 97 -7.89 -6.08 -9.18
N ASN A 98 -6.98 -6.70 -8.40
CA ASN A 98 -5.83 -7.44 -8.95
C ASN A 98 -5.47 -8.74 -8.19
N LYS A 99 -6.17 -9.03 -7.09
CA LYS A 99 -5.81 -10.14 -6.18
C LYS A 99 -6.39 -11.48 -6.58
N THR A 100 -7.66 -11.52 -6.98
CA THR A 100 -8.38 -12.75 -7.35
C THR A 100 -8.34 -12.94 -8.86
N LEU A 101 -8.54 -14.18 -9.34
CA LEU A 101 -8.57 -14.47 -10.78
C LEU A 101 -9.65 -13.63 -11.48
N LEU A 102 -10.85 -13.56 -10.89
CA LEU A 102 -11.95 -12.74 -11.42
C LEU A 102 -11.63 -11.24 -11.37
N GLY A 103 -10.97 -10.78 -10.30
CA GLY A 103 -10.50 -9.41 -10.22
C GLY A 103 -9.48 -9.06 -11.30
N ARG A 104 -8.52 -9.96 -11.58
CA ARG A 104 -7.55 -9.78 -12.66
C ARG A 104 -8.23 -9.76 -14.03
N ALA A 105 -9.25 -10.57 -14.25
CA ALA A 105 -10.02 -10.56 -15.49
C ALA A 105 -10.66 -9.19 -15.79
N ILE A 106 -11.06 -8.42 -14.76
CA ILE A 106 -11.49 -7.02 -14.95
C ILE A 106 -10.32 -6.14 -15.37
N ARG A 107 -9.14 -6.32 -14.77
CA ARG A 107 -7.93 -5.54 -15.12
C ARG A 107 -7.46 -5.82 -16.54
N ASN A 108 -7.70 -7.02 -17.08
CA ASN A 108 -7.44 -7.37 -18.49
C ASN A 108 -8.25 -6.53 -19.49
N ALA A 109 -9.40 -5.97 -19.08
CA ALA A 109 -10.22 -5.11 -19.94
C ALA A 109 -9.61 -3.70 -20.16
N PHE A 110 -8.56 -3.35 -19.42
CA PHE A 110 -7.82 -2.10 -19.60
C PHE A 110 -6.66 -2.36 -20.56
N VAL A 111 -6.85 -1.96 -21.81
CA VAL A 111 -5.92 -2.19 -22.91
C VAL A 111 -5.28 -0.89 -23.38
N GLY A 112 -4.05 -0.97 -23.91
CA GLY A 112 -3.43 0.14 -24.61
C GLY A 112 -3.99 0.31 -26.02
N GLU A 113 -3.86 1.52 -26.57
CA GLU A 113 -4.15 1.84 -27.97
C GLU A 113 -3.29 0.99 -28.94
N GLU A 114 -3.78 0.79 -30.16
CA GLU A 114 -3.03 0.11 -31.21
C GLU A 114 -1.69 0.83 -31.48
N SER A 115 -0.60 0.08 -31.66
CA SER A 115 0.78 0.59 -31.75
C SER A 115 1.34 1.23 -30.47
N PHE A 116 0.62 1.10 -29.35
CA PHE A 116 1.11 1.46 -28.02
C PHE A 116 1.21 0.22 -27.12
N THR A 117 2.05 0.35 -26.10
CA THR A 117 2.25 -0.63 -25.03
C THR A 117 2.07 0.09 -23.71
N LEU A 118 1.37 -0.55 -22.78
CA LEU A 118 1.27 -0.05 -21.42
C LEU A 118 2.56 -0.38 -20.67
N VAL A 119 3.13 0.62 -19.99
CA VAL A 119 4.34 0.51 -19.18
C VAL A 119 4.03 0.95 -17.77
N SER A 120 4.17 0.04 -16.81
CA SER A 120 4.01 0.31 -15.38
C SER A 120 5.36 0.45 -14.71
N LEU A 121 5.52 1.49 -13.89
CA LEU A 121 6.69 1.74 -13.06
C LEU A 121 6.26 1.84 -11.60
N ASP A 122 6.64 0.87 -10.77
CA ASP A 122 6.28 0.79 -9.35
C ASP A 122 7.52 0.83 -8.46
N TYR A 123 7.50 1.67 -7.42
CA TYR A 123 8.61 1.68 -6.47
C TYR A 123 8.63 0.43 -5.60
N SER A 124 9.73 -0.31 -5.66
CA SER A 124 9.89 -1.54 -4.89
C SER A 124 10.03 -1.26 -3.40
N GLN A 125 9.01 -1.63 -2.61
CA GLN A 125 9.05 -1.59 -1.13
C GLN A 125 9.36 -0.19 -0.57
N ILE A 126 8.84 0.85 -1.22
CA ILE A 126 9.25 2.24 -0.98
C ILE A 126 9.00 2.71 0.46
N GLU A 127 7.90 2.30 1.09
CA GLU A 127 7.61 2.70 2.47
C GLU A 127 8.66 2.17 3.46
N LEU A 128 9.16 0.95 3.26
CA LEU A 128 10.23 0.39 4.09
C LEU A 128 11.58 1.07 3.83
N ARG A 129 11.88 1.42 2.56
CA ARG A 129 13.09 2.19 2.21
C ARG A 129 13.05 3.57 2.86
N ILE A 130 11.91 4.26 2.79
CA ILE A 130 11.68 5.54 3.47
C ILE A 130 11.81 5.39 4.98
N ALA A 131 11.24 4.33 5.56
CA ALA A 131 11.39 4.07 7.00
C ALA A 131 12.86 3.88 7.39
N ALA A 132 13.64 3.15 6.59
CA ALA A 132 15.09 2.99 6.78
C ALA A 132 15.82 4.34 6.74
N ILE A 133 15.52 5.17 5.74
CA ILE A 133 16.13 6.50 5.55
C ILE A 133 15.78 7.44 6.71
N LEU A 134 14.50 7.55 7.07
CA LEU A 134 14.03 8.48 8.10
C LEU A 134 14.45 8.06 9.51
N SER A 135 14.49 6.74 9.78
CA SER A 135 14.97 6.21 11.05
C SER A 135 16.48 6.18 11.17
N GLN A 136 17.20 6.11 10.04
CA GLN A 136 18.63 5.84 9.98
C GLN A 136 19.01 4.55 10.72
N ASP A 137 18.09 3.59 10.79
CA ASP A 137 18.36 2.29 11.40
C ASP A 137 19.40 1.53 10.57
N LYS A 138 20.57 1.29 11.17
CA LYS A 138 21.72 0.69 10.46
C LYS A 138 21.38 -0.66 9.84
N LYS A 139 20.67 -1.53 10.57
CA LYS A 139 20.35 -2.89 10.09
C LYS A 139 19.28 -2.86 9.00
N LEU A 140 18.30 -1.97 9.13
CA LEU A 140 17.27 -1.81 8.10
C LEU A 140 17.83 -1.19 6.82
N MET A 141 18.74 -0.22 6.94
CA MET A 141 19.46 0.33 5.78
C MET A 141 20.36 -0.72 5.11
N GLU A 142 21.05 -1.55 5.89
CA GLU A 142 21.92 -2.61 5.40
C GLU A 142 21.17 -3.63 4.53
N ILE A 143 19.96 -4.05 4.93
CA ILE A 143 19.08 -4.92 4.12
C ILE A 143 19.00 -4.41 2.68
N PHE A 144 18.73 -3.11 2.51
CA PHE A 144 18.56 -2.52 1.20
C PHE A 144 19.88 -2.27 0.47
N LYS A 145 20.94 -1.91 1.20
CA LYS A 145 22.29 -1.70 0.64
C LYS A 145 22.87 -2.99 0.06
N ASN A 146 22.55 -4.13 0.68
CA ASN A 146 22.99 -5.44 0.24
C ASN A 146 22.10 -6.04 -0.86
N GLY A 147 21.03 -5.36 -1.28
CA GLY A 147 20.09 -5.87 -2.28
C GLY A 147 19.23 -7.05 -1.79
N GLU A 148 19.08 -7.23 -0.47
CA GLU A 148 18.27 -8.29 0.12
C GLU A 148 16.76 -8.04 -0.10
N ASP A 149 15.94 -9.10 -0.20
CA ASP A 149 14.47 -8.95 -0.10
C ASP A 149 14.12 -8.42 1.29
N ALA A 150 13.42 -7.28 1.38
CA ALA A 150 13.20 -6.64 2.68
C ALA A 150 12.51 -7.53 3.71
N HIS A 151 11.56 -8.36 3.28
CA HIS A 151 10.86 -9.24 4.21
C HIS A 151 11.74 -10.40 4.66
N ALA A 152 12.52 -11.00 3.76
CA ALA A 152 13.49 -12.04 4.10
C ALA A 152 14.62 -11.48 4.98
N GLY A 153 15.21 -10.34 4.64
CA GLY A 153 16.28 -9.69 5.40
C GLY A 153 15.83 -9.29 6.82
N VAL A 154 14.57 -8.86 6.97
CA VAL A 154 13.95 -8.66 8.29
C VAL A 154 13.80 -9.99 9.03
N ALA A 155 13.29 -11.02 8.37
CA ALA A 155 13.14 -12.34 8.98
C ALA A 155 14.48 -12.88 9.49
N MET A 156 15.55 -12.83 8.67
CA MET A 156 16.89 -13.27 9.04
C MET A 156 17.38 -12.62 10.33
N ARG A 157 17.23 -11.29 10.43
CA ARG A 157 17.72 -10.52 11.59
C ARG A 157 16.87 -10.72 12.83
N VAL A 158 15.54 -10.81 12.69
CA VAL A 158 14.61 -10.98 13.84
C VAL A 158 14.64 -12.42 14.38
N PHE A 159 14.65 -13.42 13.49
CA PHE A 159 14.71 -14.83 13.87
C PHE A 159 16.14 -15.33 14.11
N LYS A 160 17.16 -14.54 13.76
CA LYS A 160 18.59 -14.88 13.85
C LYS A 160 18.92 -16.18 13.10
N VAL A 161 18.40 -16.28 11.88
CA VAL A 161 18.62 -17.42 10.97
C VAL A 161 19.29 -16.93 9.69
N PRO A 162 20.14 -17.75 9.05
CA PRO A 162 20.70 -17.46 7.73
C PRO A 162 19.60 -17.52 6.66
N GLN A 163 19.85 -16.94 5.49
CA GLN A 163 18.86 -16.75 4.42
C GLN A 163 18.24 -18.07 3.96
N GLU A 164 19.04 -19.12 3.90
CA GLU A 164 18.67 -20.46 3.42
C GLU A 164 17.63 -21.14 4.34
N LEU A 165 17.55 -20.69 5.60
CA LEU A 165 16.60 -21.20 6.59
C LEU A 165 15.35 -20.32 6.71
N VAL A 166 15.23 -19.24 5.92
CA VAL A 166 14.03 -18.41 5.89
C VAL A 166 12.94 -19.12 5.09
N ASP A 167 12.01 -19.74 5.81
CA ASP A 167 10.84 -20.34 5.17
C ASP A 167 9.76 -19.30 4.80
N LYS A 168 8.76 -19.75 4.03
CA LYS A 168 7.62 -18.93 3.59
C LYS A 168 6.82 -18.38 4.78
N GLY A 169 6.69 -19.14 5.86
CA GLY A 169 6.00 -18.74 7.08
C GLY A 169 6.72 -17.59 7.78
N MET A 170 8.04 -17.67 7.95
CA MET A 170 8.88 -16.59 8.50
C MET A 170 8.76 -15.33 7.65
N ARG A 171 8.79 -15.45 6.33
CA ARG A 171 8.62 -14.30 5.42
C ARG A 171 7.23 -13.67 5.55
N ILE A 172 6.17 -14.46 5.72
CA ILE A 172 4.81 -13.96 5.97
C ILE A 172 4.74 -13.24 7.33
N LYS A 173 5.29 -13.83 8.39
CA LYS A 173 5.35 -13.19 9.72
C LYS A 173 6.11 -11.86 9.66
N ALA A 174 7.24 -11.82 8.96
CA ALA A 174 8.05 -10.62 8.73
C ALA A 174 7.32 -9.56 7.89
N LYS A 175 6.57 -9.95 6.87
CA LYS A 175 5.73 -9.03 6.09
C LYS A 175 4.65 -8.40 6.97
N THR A 176 3.95 -9.21 7.75
CA THR A 176 2.87 -8.76 8.64
C THR A 176 3.38 -7.75 9.67
N ILE A 177 4.53 -8.02 10.30
CA ILE A 177 5.11 -7.12 11.29
C ILE A 177 5.66 -5.85 10.65
N ASN A 178 6.32 -5.92 9.48
CA ASN A 178 6.84 -4.75 8.78
C ASN A 178 5.72 -3.75 8.51
N PHE A 179 4.66 -4.18 7.81
CA PHE A 179 3.54 -3.28 7.53
C PHE A 179 2.81 -2.89 8.82
N GLY A 180 2.60 -3.82 9.75
CA GLY A 180 1.91 -3.51 11.00
C GLY A 180 2.63 -2.45 11.81
N ILE A 181 3.92 -2.63 12.08
CA ILE A 181 4.72 -1.75 12.93
C ILE A 181 4.93 -0.38 12.30
N LEU A 182 5.17 -0.30 10.98
CA LEU A 182 5.23 0.99 10.27
C LEU A 182 3.93 1.81 10.46
N TYR A 183 2.81 1.15 10.71
CA TYR A 183 1.51 1.78 10.98
C TYR A 183 1.14 1.84 12.48
N GLY A 184 2.10 1.65 13.38
CA GLY A 184 1.91 1.75 14.82
C GLY A 184 1.05 0.62 15.41
N MET A 185 1.10 -0.57 14.82
CA MET A 185 0.43 -1.77 15.34
C MET A 185 1.07 -2.18 16.67
N GLY A 186 0.25 -2.27 17.72
CA GLY A 186 0.65 -2.84 19.01
C GLY A 186 0.49 -4.37 19.05
N VAL A 187 0.98 -4.98 20.14
CA VAL A 187 1.04 -6.44 20.35
C VAL A 187 -0.31 -7.14 20.17
N ASN A 188 -1.41 -6.53 20.64
CA ASN A 188 -2.75 -7.14 20.49
C ASN A 188 -3.20 -7.25 19.02
N ALA A 189 -2.87 -6.25 18.21
CA ALA A 189 -3.17 -6.29 16.79
C ALA A 189 -2.19 -7.22 16.05
N LEU A 190 -0.93 -7.26 16.47
CA LEU A 190 0.04 -8.23 15.94
C LEU A 190 -0.40 -9.67 16.20
N LYS A 191 -0.85 -9.98 17.42
CA LYS A 191 -1.45 -11.28 17.80
C LYS A 191 -2.54 -11.71 16.82
N ALA A 192 -3.50 -10.80 16.56
CA ALA A 192 -4.62 -11.08 15.66
C ALA A 192 -4.19 -11.32 14.20
N ASN A 193 -3.18 -10.60 13.71
CA ASN A 193 -2.69 -10.76 12.34
C ASN A 193 -1.78 -11.98 12.16
N LEU A 194 -1.05 -12.39 13.21
CA LEU A 194 -0.19 -13.57 13.17
C LEU A 194 -0.93 -14.87 13.52
N GLY A 195 -2.11 -14.80 14.13
CA GLY A 195 -2.86 -15.97 14.56
C GLY A 195 -2.20 -16.75 15.71
N VAL A 196 -1.39 -16.06 16.52
CA VAL A 196 -0.59 -16.66 17.60
C VAL A 196 -1.10 -16.23 18.98
N ASP A 197 -0.52 -16.78 20.05
CA ASP A 197 -0.86 -16.33 21.41
C ASP A 197 -0.24 -14.95 21.73
N ARG A 198 -0.65 -14.36 22.86
CA ARG A 198 -0.16 -13.03 23.25
C ARG A 198 1.34 -13.04 23.59
N LYS A 199 1.84 -14.14 24.14
CA LYS A 199 3.23 -14.27 24.56
C LYS A 199 4.14 -14.31 23.34
N GLU A 200 3.83 -15.15 22.35
CA GLU A 200 4.57 -15.22 21.08
C GLU A 200 4.52 -13.88 20.34
N ALA A 201 3.35 -13.22 20.28
CA ALA A 201 3.24 -11.90 19.67
C ALA A 201 4.09 -10.83 20.39
N GLN A 202 4.15 -10.87 21.73
CA GLN A 202 4.96 -9.95 22.52
C GLN A 202 6.45 -10.21 22.31
N GLU A 203 6.88 -11.47 22.33
CA GLU A 203 8.27 -11.86 22.07
C GLU A 203 8.71 -11.41 20.67
N PHE A 204 7.86 -11.59 19.67
CA PHE A 204 8.17 -11.18 18.30
C PHE A 204 8.24 -9.65 18.16
N TYR A 205 7.32 -8.93 18.81
CA TYR A 205 7.33 -7.47 18.88
C TYR A 205 8.61 -6.93 19.52
N ASN A 206 9.02 -7.51 20.66
CA ASN A 206 10.24 -7.10 21.36
C ASN A 206 11.49 -7.38 20.53
N LYS A 207 11.64 -8.60 20.00
CA LYS A 207 12.78 -8.98 19.15
C LYS A 207 12.91 -8.07 17.93
N TYR A 208 11.80 -7.66 17.34
CA TYR A 208 11.81 -6.72 16.21
C TYR A 208 12.42 -5.37 16.60
N PHE A 209 11.95 -4.75 17.68
CA PHE A 209 12.46 -3.43 18.08
C PHE A 209 13.84 -3.47 18.74
N GLU A 210 14.21 -4.58 19.37
CA GLU A 210 15.60 -4.86 19.79
C GLU A 210 16.52 -4.97 18.56
N THR A 211 16.02 -5.55 17.48
CA THR A 211 16.78 -5.71 16.23
C THR A 211 16.94 -4.36 15.54
N PHE A 212 15.85 -3.62 15.34
CA PHE A 212 15.77 -2.33 14.65
C PHE A 212 15.58 -1.17 15.64
N ALA A 213 16.58 -0.97 16.50
CA ALA A 213 16.54 0.03 17.56
C ALA A 213 16.42 1.48 17.03
N GLY A 214 17.07 1.81 15.92
CA GLY A 214 16.96 3.14 15.31
C GLY A 214 15.55 3.42 14.79
N LEU A 215 14.86 2.38 14.29
CA LEU A 215 13.45 2.47 13.94
C LEU A 215 12.59 2.70 15.18
N ALA A 216 12.84 1.96 16.28
CA ALA A 216 12.13 2.15 17.54
C ALA A 216 12.23 3.60 18.04
N GLU A 217 13.46 4.13 18.11
CA GLU A 217 13.75 5.49 18.54
C GLU A 217 13.08 6.53 17.64
N TYR A 218 13.11 6.31 16.32
CA TYR A 218 12.43 7.17 15.36
C TYR A 218 10.92 7.24 15.61
N LEU A 219 10.25 6.09 15.81
CA LEU A 219 8.82 6.04 16.05
C LEU A 219 8.42 6.77 17.34
N GLU A 220 9.16 6.56 18.42
CA GLU A 220 8.94 7.27 19.69
C GLU A 220 9.20 8.77 19.56
N ARG A 221 10.25 9.18 18.84
CA ARG A 221 10.52 10.59 18.54
C ARG A 221 9.36 11.23 17.77
N ILE A 222 8.87 10.59 16.71
CA ILE A 222 7.74 11.11 15.93
C ILE A 222 6.49 11.25 16.79
N LYS A 223 6.20 10.27 17.65
CA LYS A 223 5.08 10.32 18.58
C LYS A 223 5.21 11.49 19.56
N ALA A 224 6.36 11.67 20.18
CA ALA A 224 6.64 12.77 21.11
C ALA A 224 6.56 14.15 20.40
N GLU A 225 7.13 14.27 19.21
CA GLU A 225 7.07 15.48 18.40
C GLU A 225 5.64 15.83 17.99
N ALA A 226 4.85 14.84 17.57
CA ALA A 226 3.44 15.04 17.24
C ALA A 226 2.65 15.52 18.45
N GLY A 227 2.89 14.94 19.64
CA GLY A 227 2.27 15.37 20.89
C GLY A 227 2.59 16.82 21.25
N ARG A 228 3.85 17.24 21.07
CA ARG A 228 4.32 18.61 21.37
C ARG A 228 3.87 19.64 20.33
N LYS A 229 4.06 19.36 19.04
CA LYS A 229 3.82 20.30 17.93
C LYS A 229 2.37 20.27 17.43
N GLY A 230 1.66 19.17 17.66
CA GLY A 230 0.32 18.91 17.10
C GLY A 230 0.33 18.43 15.64
N TYR A 231 1.50 18.25 15.02
CA TYR A 231 1.66 17.80 13.64
C TYR A 231 2.94 16.99 13.44
N THR A 232 3.01 16.25 12.33
CA THR A 232 4.23 15.61 11.83
C THR A 232 4.56 16.14 10.42
N GLN A 233 5.80 15.91 9.96
CA GLN A 233 6.30 16.37 8.67
C GLN A 233 6.91 15.23 7.84
N THR A 234 6.77 15.32 6.52
CA THR A 234 7.50 14.48 5.57
C THR A 234 8.96 14.96 5.43
N LEU A 235 9.78 14.19 4.71
CA LEU A 235 11.15 14.58 4.36
C LEU A 235 11.22 15.95 3.64
N PHE A 236 10.16 16.30 2.89
CA PHE A 236 10.05 17.55 2.14
C PHE A 236 9.28 18.64 2.91
N GLY A 237 8.95 18.41 4.18
CA GLY A 237 8.35 19.41 5.06
C GLY A 237 6.83 19.51 5.02
N ARG A 238 6.13 18.68 4.23
CA ARG A 238 4.65 18.63 4.20
C ARG A 238 4.12 18.28 5.60
N ARG A 239 3.19 19.08 6.13
CA ARG A 239 2.62 18.91 7.47
C ARG A 239 1.28 18.18 7.46
N ARG A 240 1.05 17.33 8.46
CA ARG A 240 -0.28 16.81 8.82
C ARG A 240 -0.56 17.07 10.30
N TYR A 241 -1.68 17.74 10.59
CA TYR A 241 -2.10 18.06 11.97
C TYR A 241 -3.02 16.97 12.55
N PHE A 242 -2.93 16.74 13.86
CA PHE A 242 -3.65 15.67 14.54
C PHE A 242 -4.41 16.20 15.77
N ALA A 243 -5.63 16.71 15.56
CA ALA A 243 -6.48 17.20 16.65
C ALA A 243 -6.76 16.14 17.73
N GLY A 244 -6.85 14.86 17.33
CA GLY A 244 -7.12 13.74 18.22
C GLY A 244 -6.07 13.50 19.30
N LEU A 245 -4.85 14.04 19.16
CA LEU A 245 -3.79 13.89 20.18
C LEU A 245 -4.16 14.58 21.51
N LYS A 246 -4.98 15.64 21.46
CA LYS A 246 -5.45 16.37 22.65
C LYS A 246 -6.75 15.80 23.23
N SER A 247 -7.32 14.74 22.64
CA SER A 247 -8.60 14.20 23.09
C SER A 247 -8.51 13.65 24.52
N PRO A 248 -9.52 13.85 25.38
CA PRO A 248 -9.56 13.20 26.69
C PRO A 248 -9.77 11.69 26.57
N LEU A 249 -10.28 11.20 25.43
CA LEU A 249 -10.60 9.79 25.19
C LEU A 249 -9.34 9.00 24.78
N PRO A 250 -8.93 7.97 25.55
CA PRO A 250 -7.71 7.21 25.27
C PRO A 250 -7.67 6.57 23.87
N TYR A 251 -8.79 6.04 23.39
CA TYR A 251 -8.85 5.38 22.08
C TYR A 251 -8.70 6.37 20.91
N VAL A 252 -9.17 7.62 21.07
CA VAL A 252 -9.01 8.68 20.08
C VAL A 252 -7.55 9.12 20.01
N ARG A 253 -6.91 9.33 21.17
CA ARG A 253 -5.46 9.63 21.24
C ARG A 253 -4.63 8.53 20.59
N ALA A 254 -4.85 7.27 20.99
CA ALA A 254 -4.12 6.14 20.42
C ALA A 254 -4.30 6.01 18.90
N SER A 255 -5.49 6.35 18.37
CA SER A 255 -5.72 6.41 16.92
C SER A 255 -4.92 7.53 16.26
N ALA A 256 -4.91 8.72 16.86
CA ALA A 256 -4.14 9.86 16.38
C ALA A 256 -2.63 9.61 16.40
N GLU A 257 -2.11 8.95 17.45
CA GLU A 257 -0.70 8.55 17.55
C GLU A 257 -0.29 7.60 16.41
N ARG A 258 -1.10 6.58 16.11
CA ARG A 258 -0.85 5.67 14.98
C ARG A 258 -0.84 6.40 13.64
N MET A 259 -1.78 7.34 13.45
CA MET A 259 -1.80 8.17 12.25
C MET A 259 -0.57 9.10 12.15
N ALA A 260 -0.10 9.62 13.29
CA ALA A 260 1.07 10.49 13.36
C ALA A 260 2.36 9.75 12.99
N ILE A 261 2.52 8.52 13.47
CA ILE A 261 3.64 7.63 13.14
C ILE A 261 3.71 7.35 11.63
N ASN A 262 2.59 7.00 11.01
CA ASN A 262 2.55 6.64 9.59
C ASN A 262 2.77 7.86 8.66
N ALA A 263 2.21 9.03 9.03
CA ALA A 263 2.10 10.15 8.11
C ALA A 263 3.42 10.62 7.46
N PRO A 264 4.57 10.71 8.17
CA PRO A 264 5.86 11.05 7.54
C PRO A 264 6.28 10.06 6.46
N ILE A 265 6.07 8.76 6.67
CA ILE A 265 6.51 7.70 5.74
C ILE A 265 5.65 7.74 4.50
N GLN A 266 4.33 7.60 4.68
CA GLN A 266 3.37 7.60 3.58
C GLN A 266 3.37 8.94 2.82
N GLY A 267 3.51 10.06 3.54
CA GLY A 267 3.56 11.38 2.92
C GLY A 267 4.85 11.61 2.14
N THR A 268 5.99 11.11 2.62
CA THR A 268 7.24 11.17 1.86
C THR A 268 7.12 10.35 0.57
N GLN A 269 6.52 9.15 0.60
CA GLN A 269 6.23 8.41 -0.64
C GLN A 269 5.36 9.23 -1.61
N ALA A 270 4.32 9.88 -1.10
CA ALA A 270 3.46 10.73 -1.91
C ALA A 270 4.19 11.94 -2.49
N ASP A 271 5.17 12.49 -1.77
CA ASP A 271 6.03 13.54 -2.29
C ASP A 271 6.95 13.00 -3.40
N LEU A 272 7.56 11.82 -3.21
CA LEU A 272 8.45 11.19 -4.19
C LEU A 272 7.74 10.92 -5.52
N ILE A 273 6.57 10.30 -5.50
CA ILE A 273 5.83 9.98 -6.73
C ILE A 273 5.41 11.26 -7.47
N LYS A 274 5.05 12.32 -6.75
CA LYS A 274 4.69 13.62 -7.36
C LYS A 274 5.89 14.32 -7.98
N ILE A 275 7.06 14.24 -7.34
CA ILE A 275 8.30 14.80 -7.91
C ILE A 275 8.73 13.97 -9.13
N ALA A 276 8.62 12.64 -9.09
CA ALA A 276 8.86 11.77 -10.24
C ALA A 276 7.96 12.14 -11.42
N MET A 277 6.65 12.25 -11.20
CA MET A 277 5.69 12.67 -12.24
C MET A 277 6.10 13.99 -12.88
N LYS A 278 6.47 15.00 -12.08
CA LYS A 278 6.93 16.30 -12.59
C LYS A 278 8.20 16.16 -13.43
N LYS A 279 9.22 15.43 -12.93
CA LYS A 279 10.48 15.24 -13.66
C LYS A 279 10.27 14.50 -14.99
N ILE A 280 9.43 13.47 -14.99
CA ILE A 280 9.11 12.71 -16.21
C ILE A 280 8.32 13.56 -17.20
N ASP A 281 7.33 14.33 -16.75
CA ASP A 281 6.57 15.26 -17.60
C ASP A 281 7.49 16.32 -18.24
N GLU A 282 8.42 16.90 -17.47
CA GLU A 282 9.42 17.82 -17.99
C GLU A 282 10.35 17.16 -19.03
N HIS A 283 10.73 15.90 -18.81
CA HIS A 283 11.53 15.12 -19.76
C HIS A 283 10.79 14.86 -21.08
N ILE A 284 9.55 14.37 -21.02
CA ILE A 284 8.71 14.11 -22.21
C ILE A 284 8.57 15.38 -23.05
N LYS A 285 8.25 16.52 -22.42
CA LYS A 285 8.09 17.82 -23.10
C LYS A 285 9.38 18.30 -23.74
N SER A 286 10.52 18.06 -23.11
CA SER A 286 11.82 18.47 -23.67
C SER A 286 12.16 17.73 -24.97
N GLN A 287 11.67 16.49 -25.13
CA GLN A 287 11.87 15.66 -26.31
C GLN A 287 10.74 15.81 -27.34
N LYS A 288 9.68 16.57 -27.03
CA LYS A 288 8.48 16.71 -27.86
C LYS A 288 7.74 15.38 -28.13
N ASN A 289 7.72 14.50 -27.14
CA ASN A 289 7.14 13.16 -27.23
C ASN A 289 5.74 13.05 -26.61
N GLU A 290 5.04 14.17 -26.38
CA GLU A 290 3.73 14.18 -25.70
C GLU A 290 2.64 13.36 -26.43
N ASP A 291 2.73 13.27 -27.76
CA ASP A 291 1.77 12.49 -28.56
C ASP A 291 2.03 10.98 -28.49
N ASP A 292 3.29 10.59 -28.26
CA ASP A 292 3.78 9.22 -28.28
C ASP A 292 3.95 8.61 -26.86
N ILE A 293 3.91 9.44 -25.80
CA ILE A 293 4.06 9.00 -24.40
C ILE A 293 3.04 9.71 -23.51
N ARG A 294 2.10 8.94 -22.92
CA ARG A 294 0.98 9.49 -22.15
C ARG A 294 0.92 8.86 -20.77
N LEU A 295 0.98 9.68 -19.71
CA LEU A 295 0.69 9.20 -18.36
C LEU A 295 -0.82 8.93 -18.24
N LEU A 296 -1.22 7.68 -18.03
CA LEU A 296 -2.62 7.29 -17.88
C LEU A 296 -3.06 7.34 -16.42
N LEU A 297 -2.31 6.67 -15.53
CA LEU A 297 -2.75 6.43 -14.15
C LEU A 297 -1.62 6.64 -13.15
N GLN A 298 -1.99 7.10 -11.97
CA GLN A 298 -1.16 7.05 -10.78
C GLN A 298 -1.85 6.21 -9.71
N VAL A 299 -1.28 5.06 -9.36
CA VAL A 299 -1.84 4.11 -8.38
C VAL A 299 -0.87 3.94 -7.23
N HIS A 300 -1.06 4.75 -6.17
CA HIS A 300 -0.22 4.75 -4.97
C HIS A 300 1.26 5.13 -5.21
N ASP A 301 2.12 4.18 -5.53
CA ASP A 301 3.54 4.33 -5.92
C ASP A 301 3.81 3.89 -7.36
N GLU A 302 2.78 3.43 -8.07
CA GLU A 302 2.81 3.01 -9.47
C GLU A 302 2.44 4.18 -10.40
N LEU A 303 3.19 4.34 -11.49
CA LEU A 303 2.81 5.14 -12.66
C LEU A 303 2.58 4.23 -13.85
N VAL A 304 1.42 4.38 -14.51
CA VAL A 304 1.08 3.61 -15.71
C VAL A 304 1.06 4.56 -16.90
N TYR A 305 1.94 4.32 -17.85
CA TYR A 305 2.06 5.04 -19.10
C TYR A 305 1.52 4.21 -20.27
N GLU A 306 1.03 4.90 -21.29
CA GLU A 306 0.80 4.39 -22.63
C GLU A 306 1.93 4.93 -23.51
N VAL A 307 2.75 4.04 -24.06
CA VAL A 307 3.99 4.39 -24.76
C VAL A 307 3.97 3.77 -26.14
N LYS A 308 4.26 4.55 -27.19
CA LYS A 308 4.39 4.03 -28.55
C LYS A 308 5.43 2.93 -28.61
N ASP A 309 5.12 1.86 -29.34
CA ASP A 309 5.91 0.62 -29.33
C ASP A 309 7.40 0.85 -29.66
N SER A 310 7.71 1.80 -30.55
CA SER A 310 9.07 2.15 -30.94
C SER A 310 9.89 2.84 -29.85
N LEU A 311 9.26 3.39 -28.80
CA LEU A 311 9.91 4.16 -27.74
C LEU A 311 10.02 3.40 -26.42
N VAL A 312 9.41 2.22 -26.29
CA VAL A 312 9.27 1.51 -25.02
C VAL A 312 10.61 1.28 -24.32
N ASP A 313 11.62 0.76 -25.01
CA ASP A 313 12.88 0.39 -24.38
C ASP A 313 13.69 1.61 -23.90
N GLU A 314 13.62 2.73 -24.64
CA GLU A 314 14.23 4.01 -24.26
C GLU A 314 13.52 4.59 -23.02
N VAL A 315 12.20 4.70 -23.09
CA VAL A 315 11.35 5.25 -22.03
C VAL A 315 11.50 4.48 -20.72
N VAL A 316 11.54 3.15 -20.79
CA VAL A 316 11.74 2.29 -19.60
C VAL A 316 13.04 2.64 -18.88
N LYS A 317 14.14 2.78 -19.61
CA LYS A 317 15.45 3.11 -19.02
C LYS A 317 15.45 4.50 -18.39
N GLU A 318 14.95 5.49 -19.11
CA GLU A 318 14.95 6.89 -18.68
C GLU A 318 14.01 7.12 -17.49
N PHE A 319 12.79 6.60 -17.54
CA PHE A 319 11.80 6.84 -16.49
C PHE A 319 12.18 6.12 -15.21
N LYS A 320 12.70 4.90 -15.32
CA LYS A 320 13.28 4.17 -14.19
C LYS A 320 14.37 5.01 -13.52
N GLN A 321 15.32 5.54 -14.28
CA GLN A 321 16.38 6.39 -13.75
C GLN A 321 15.83 7.67 -13.10
N LEU A 322 14.87 8.36 -13.72
CA LEU A 322 14.27 9.58 -13.18
C LEU A 322 13.55 9.33 -11.85
N MET A 323 12.86 8.20 -11.71
CA MET A 323 12.19 7.80 -10.48
C MET A 323 13.20 7.38 -9.39
N GLU A 324 14.18 6.54 -9.72
CA GLU A 324 15.20 6.07 -8.77
C GLU A 324 16.09 7.22 -8.24
N THR A 325 16.21 8.31 -8.99
CA THR A 325 17.01 9.51 -8.64
C THR A 325 16.18 10.71 -8.19
N VAL A 326 14.92 10.51 -7.79
CA VAL A 326 14.11 11.59 -7.18
C VAL A 326 14.80 12.15 -5.94
N LEU A 327 15.31 11.27 -5.07
CA LEU A 327 16.15 11.66 -3.94
C LEU A 327 17.62 11.62 -4.31
N PRO A 328 18.38 12.69 -4.05
CA PRO A 328 19.83 12.65 -4.22
C PRO A 328 20.45 11.69 -3.19
N GLU A 329 21.60 11.12 -3.52
CA GLU A 329 22.28 10.07 -2.74
C GLU A 329 22.58 10.50 -1.29
N ASN A 330 22.91 11.77 -1.07
CA ASN A 330 23.14 12.33 0.26
C ASN A 330 21.87 12.34 1.14
N LYS A 331 20.66 12.29 0.54
CA LYS A 331 19.38 12.18 1.25
C LYS A 331 18.92 10.75 1.41
N THR A 332 19.37 9.82 0.56
CA THR A 332 19.06 8.39 0.71
C THR A 332 20.00 7.67 1.68
N LEU A 333 21.12 8.30 2.05
CA LEU A 333 22.12 7.72 2.97
C LEU A 333 22.65 6.36 2.46
N GLY A 334 22.70 6.21 1.13
CA GLY A 334 23.11 4.99 0.44
C GLY A 334 22.03 3.90 0.35
N VAL A 335 20.80 4.13 0.84
CA VAL A 335 19.69 3.20 0.57
C VAL A 335 19.25 3.37 -0.88
N PRO A 336 19.37 2.34 -1.75
CA PRO A 336 18.94 2.49 -3.14
C PRO A 336 17.42 2.65 -3.20
N ILE A 337 16.93 3.56 -4.03
CA ILE A 337 15.52 3.58 -4.45
C ILE A 337 15.46 2.74 -5.73
N VAL A 338 14.55 1.77 -5.76
CA VAL A 338 14.45 0.80 -6.86
C VAL A 338 13.07 0.84 -7.44
N VAL A 339 12.97 0.84 -8.76
CA VAL A 339 11.71 0.78 -9.51
C VAL A 339 11.63 -0.53 -10.26
N GLN A 340 10.51 -1.23 -10.11
CA GLN A 340 10.14 -2.40 -10.91
C GLN A 340 9.34 -1.91 -12.11
N VAL A 341 9.65 -2.48 -13.27
CA VAL A 341 8.99 -2.12 -14.52
C VAL A 341 8.28 -3.35 -15.05
N GLU A 342 7.03 -3.16 -15.47
CA GLU A 342 6.24 -4.16 -16.16
C GLU A 342 5.71 -3.56 -17.47
N LYS A 343 5.64 -4.35 -18.54
CA LYS A 343 5.03 -3.92 -19.81
C LYS A 343 4.05 -4.94 -20.35
N GLY A 344 3.02 -4.48 -21.04
CA GLY A 344 2.02 -5.36 -21.64
C GLY A 344 1.02 -4.62 -22.52
N LYS A 345 0.25 -5.38 -23.30
CA LYS A 345 -0.84 -4.82 -24.12
C LYS A 345 -2.11 -4.56 -23.30
N ASN A 346 -2.25 -5.21 -22.15
CA ASN A 346 -3.29 -4.94 -21.17
C ASN A 346 -2.70 -4.85 -19.75
N TRP A 347 -3.43 -4.20 -18.85
CA TRP A 347 -2.93 -3.91 -17.51
C TRP A 347 -2.94 -5.12 -16.56
N GLY A 348 -3.68 -6.19 -16.89
CA GLY A 348 -3.78 -7.38 -16.05
C GLY A 348 -2.71 -8.44 -16.33
N GLU A 349 -2.11 -8.41 -17.52
CA GLU A 349 -1.14 -9.40 -18.02
C GLU A 349 0.21 -8.74 -18.38
N MET A 350 0.57 -7.64 -17.69
CA MET A 350 1.90 -7.06 -17.85
C MET A 350 2.97 -8.01 -17.33
N GLU A 351 4.10 -8.05 -18.03
CA GLU A 351 5.25 -8.86 -17.67
C GLU A 351 6.40 -7.99 -17.18
N ARG A 352 7.05 -8.46 -16.12
CA ARG A 352 8.19 -7.78 -15.53
C ARG A 352 9.42 -7.88 -16.44
N ILE A 353 10.13 -6.76 -16.60
CA ILE A 353 11.33 -6.63 -17.43
C ILE A 353 12.56 -6.16 -16.66
#